data_AF-A0AAP0JEK9-F1
#
_entry.id   AF-A0AAP0JEK9-F1
#
_cell.length_a   1.000
_cell.length_b   1.000
_cell.length_c   1.000
_cell.angle_alpha   90.00
_cell.angle_beta   90.00
_cell.angle_gamma   90.00
#
_symmetry.space_group_name_H-M   'P 1'
#
loop_
_entity.id
_entity.type
_entity.pdbx_description
1 polymer ?
#
loop_
_entity_poly.entity_id
_entity_poly.type
_entity_poly.pdbx_seq_one_letter_code
_entity_poly.pdbx_strand_id
1 'polypeptide(L)'
;MSDCCKNIDERPGFLLQEIWEGYLAHWSSSEYMAKSEQASKNRKSEKNGPGAGTSKHTGGTKSFASHKETLDEKAGELVSVNVLFNYIHTKGHNNVTFVDERSRKLNDYERRLEELM
;
A
#
# COMPACT_ATOMS: atom_id res chain seq x y z
N MET A 1 15.50 8.93 -16.51
CA MET A 1 15.69 7.48 -16.28
C MET A 1 14.73 7.05 -15.18
N SER A 2 13.86 6.08 -15.46
CA SER A 2 12.83 5.61 -14.53
C SER A 2 13.48 4.82 -13.38
N ASP A 3 13.06 5.12 -12.15
CA ASP A 3 13.59 4.70 -10.84
C ASP A 3 13.39 3.20 -10.52
N CYS A 4 13.31 2.33 -11.54
CA CYS A 4 12.99 0.90 -11.44
C CYS A 4 14.16 0.04 -10.92
N CYS A 5 15.38 0.58 -10.92
CA CYS A 5 16.61 -0.20 -10.79
C CYS A 5 17.49 0.30 -9.65
N LYS A 6 16.93 0.55 -8.46
CA LYS A 6 17.76 0.82 -7.28
C LYS A 6 18.58 -0.44 -6.97
N ASN A 7 19.90 -0.29 -6.87
CA ASN A 7 20.90 -1.35 -6.62
C ASN A 7 21.22 -2.28 -7.81
N ILE A 8 21.16 -1.79 -9.05
CA ILE A 8 21.57 -2.57 -10.22
C ILE A 8 23.11 -2.65 -10.40
N ASP A 9 23.85 -1.86 -9.62
CA ASP A 9 25.29 -1.68 -9.81
C ASP A 9 26.14 -2.75 -9.10
N GLU A 10 25.54 -3.50 -8.15
CA GLU A 10 26.25 -4.53 -7.38
C GLU A 10 25.64 -5.91 -7.61
N ARG A 11 26.43 -6.83 -8.18
CA ARG A 11 26.05 -8.24 -8.31
C ARG A 11 26.01 -8.89 -6.91
N PRO A 12 24.90 -9.55 -6.53
CA PRO A 12 24.87 -10.36 -5.32
C PRO A 12 25.87 -11.52 -5.38
N GLY A 13 26.65 -11.72 -4.30
CA GLY A 13 27.75 -12.70 -4.27
C GLY A 13 27.35 -14.15 -4.58
N PHE A 14 26.09 -14.52 -4.32
CA PHE A 14 25.53 -15.86 -4.58
C PHE A 14 25.08 -16.08 -6.03
N LEU A 15 25.01 -15.04 -6.87
CA LEU A 15 24.61 -15.16 -8.28
C LEU A 15 25.82 -15.29 -9.19
N LEU A 16 25.79 -16.22 -10.15
CA LEU A 16 26.79 -16.28 -11.20
C LEU A 16 26.77 -15.00 -12.06
N GLN A 17 27.95 -14.61 -12.55
CA GLN A 17 28.13 -13.40 -13.36
C GLN A 17 27.24 -13.42 -14.62
N GLU A 18 27.21 -14.55 -15.33
CA GLU A 18 26.42 -14.73 -16.55
C GLU A 18 24.91 -14.57 -16.31
N ILE A 19 24.42 -15.09 -15.18
CA ILE A 19 23.01 -14.95 -14.78
C ILE A 19 22.68 -13.48 -14.48
N TRP A 20 23.59 -12.79 -13.78
CA TRP A 20 23.43 -11.38 -13.45
C TRP A 20 23.36 -10.50 -14.71
N GLU A 21 24.28 -10.70 -15.65
CA GLU A 21 24.29 -10.00 -16.93
C GLU A 21 23.01 -10.28 -17.74
N GLY A 22 22.50 -11.51 -17.69
CA GLY A 22 21.20 -11.86 -18.29
C GLY A 22 20.03 -11.07 -17.69
N TYR A 23 19.99 -10.90 -16.36
CA TYR A 23 18.98 -10.06 -15.71
C TYR A 23 19.11 -8.59 -16.06
N LEU A 24 20.34 -8.05 -16.08
CA LEU A 24 20.59 -6.67 -16.51
C LEU A 24 20.07 -6.44 -17.93
N ALA A 25 20.43 -7.32 -18.87
CA ALA A 25 19.99 -7.23 -20.26
C ALA A 25 18.45 -7.28 -20.38
N HIS A 26 17.79 -8.16 -19.63
CA HIS A 26 16.33 -8.27 -19.63
C HIS A 26 15.67 -7.00 -19.06
N TRP A 27 16.14 -6.51 -17.91
CA TRP A 27 15.57 -5.32 -17.25
C TRP A 27 15.87 -4.02 -17.99
N SER A 28 16.96 -3.96 -18.75
CA SER A 28 17.30 -2.84 -19.63
C SER A 28 16.59 -2.89 -20.99
N SER A 29 15.86 -3.97 -21.30
CA SER A 29 15.09 -4.05 -22.54
C SER A 29 13.99 -2.99 -22.59
N SER A 30 13.74 -2.43 -23.78
CA SER A 30 12.71 -1.41 -23.99
C SER A 30 11.31 -1.90 -23.63
N GLU A 31 11.01 -3.17 -23.93
CA GLU A 31 9.76 -3.82 -23.57
C GLU A 31 9.56 -3.87 -22.05
N TYR A 32 10.58 -4.31 -21.30
CA TYR A 32 10.50 -4.37 -19.85
C TYR A 32 10.35 -2.99 -19.23
N MET A 33 11.12 -2.00 -19.71
CA MET A 33 11.02 -0.62 -19.24
C MET A 33 9.62 -0.04 -19.45
N ALA A 34 9.04 -0.24 -20.65
CA ALA A 34 7.69 0.21 -20.96
C ALA A 34 6.64 -0.46 -20.06
N LYS A 35 6.76 -1.77 -19.86
CA LYS A 35 5.87 -2.53 -18.96
C LYS A 35 6.00 -2.07 -17.52
N SER A 36 7.21 -1.82 -17.04
CA SER A 36 7.49 -1.33 -15.70
C SER A 36 6.92 0.08 -15.48
N GLU A 37 7.09 0.98 -16.45
CA GLU A 37 6.52 2.32 -16.41
C GLU A 37 4.98 2.27 -16.39
N GLN A 38 4.38 1.46 -17.26
CA GLN A 38 2.92 1.28 -17.28
C GLN A 38 2.41 0.69 -15.98
N ALA A 39 3.09 -0.31 -15.42
CA ALA A 39 2.73 -0.88 -14.12
C ALA A 39 2.84 0.15 -12.99
N SER A 40 3.86 1.02 -13.04
CA SER A 40 4.02 2.14 -12.10
C SER A 40 2.87 3.14 -12.22
N LYS A 41 2.50 3.53 -13.44
CA LYS A 41 1.33 4.39 -13.71
C LYS A 41 0.05 3.75 -13.19
N ASN A 42 -0.17 2.46 -13.44
CA ASN A 42 -1.35 1.73 -12.99
C ASN A 42 -1.45 1.59 -11.46
N ARG A 43 -0.32 1.46 -10.75
CA ARG A 43 -0.32 1.49 -9.27
C ARG A 43 -0.64 2.87 -8.71
N LYS A 44 -0.29 3.92 -9.45
CA LYS A 44 -0.52 5.33 -9.09
C LYS A 44 -1.82 5.90 -9.66
N SER A 45 -2.61 5.12 -10.39
CA SER A 45 -3.88 5.60 -10.95
C SER A 45 -5.02 5.44 -9.94
N GLU A 46 -6.00 6.34 -10.04
CA GLU A 46 -7.24 6.30 -9.26
C GLU A 46 -8.24 5.41 -9.99
N LYS A 47 -8.31 4.14 -9.58
CA LYS A 47 -9.10 3.13 -10.29
C LYS A 47 -10.62 3.37 -10.28
N ASN A 48 -11.12 4.20 -9.35
CA ASN A 48 -12.55 4.47 -9.18
C ASN A 48 -12.94 5.90 -9.59
N GLY A 49 -12.16 6.51 -10.49
CA GLY A 49 -12.39 7.86 -11.00
C GLY A 49 -11.62 8.96 -10.25
N PRO A 50 -11.64 10.20 -10.76
CA PRO A 50 -10.92 11.32 -10.17
C PRO A 50 -11.30 11.58 -8.71
N GLY A 51 -10.30 11.72 -7.84
CA GLY A 51 -10.47 11.96 -6.41
C GLY A 51 -10.76 10.69 -5.59
N ALA A 52 -10.81 9.51 -6.20
CA ALA A 52 -10.99 8.26 -5.45
C ALA A 52 -9.75 7.90 -4.60
N GLY A 53 -8.60 8.50 -4.89
CA GLY A 53 -7.32 8.10 -4.34
C GLY A 53 -6.76 6.86 -5.03
N THR A 54 -5.44 6.77 -5.03
CA THR A 54 -4.73 5.55 -5.42
C THR A 54 -5.09 4.43 -4.46
N SER A 55 -5.34 3.21 -4.95
CA SER A 55 -5.55 2.02 -4.11
C SER A 55 -4.30 1.72 -3.29
N LYS A 56 -4.17 2.37 -2.12
CA LYS A 56 -3.10 2.18 -1.15
C LYS A 56 -3.65 1.35 -0.01
N HIS A 57 -3.37 0.04 -0.03
CA HIS A 57 -3.52 -0.75 1.17
C HIS A 57 -2.42 -0.34 2.16
N THR A 58 -2.79 0.41 3.22
CA THR A 58 -1.88 0.78 4.32
C THR A 58 -1.71 -0.33 5.36
N GLY A 59 -2.51 -1.39 5.29
CA GLY A 59 -2.34 -2.57 6.16
C GLY A 59 -0.99 -3.28 6.00
N GLY A 60 -0.28 -3.06 4.90
CA GLY A 60 0.99 -3.70 4.61
C GLY A 60 0.85 -5.21 4.48
N THR A 61 1.90 -5.95 4.85
CA THR A 61 1.94 -7.42 4.84
C THR A 61 1.24 -8.05 6.04
N LYS A 62 0.84 -7.27 7.04
CA LYS A 62 0.17 -7.76 8.25
C LYS A 62 -1.33 -7.94 7.98
N SER A 63 -1.88 -9.02 8.53
CA SER A 63 -3.32 -9.26 8.49
C SER A 63 -4.08 -8.25 9.36
N PHE A 64 -5.38 -8.07 9.10
CA PHE A 64 -6.24 -7.26 9.98
C PHE A 64 -6.31 -7.83 11.41
N ALA A 65 -6.28 -9.15 11.57
CA ALA A 65 -6.26 -9.81 12.87
C ALA A 65 -5.00 -9.42 13.66
N SER A 66 -3.84 -9.46 13.03
CA SER A 66 -2.57 -9.08 13.68
C SER A 66 -2.53 -7.60 14.06
N HIS A 67 -3.10 -6.72 13.23
CA HIS A 67 -3.27 -5.31 13.60
C HIS A 67 -4.22 -5.14 14.78
N LYS A 68 -5.31 -5.91 14.82
CA LYS A 68 -6.26 -5.90 15.94
C LYS A 68 -5.62 -6.36 17.23
N GLU A 69 -4.92 -7.50 17.24
CA GLU A 69 -4.18 -7.99 18.41
C GLU A 69 -3.21 -6.93 18.94
N THR A 70 -2.42 -6.33 18.06
CA THR A 70 -1.48 -5.26 18.43
C THR A 70 -2.20 -4.04 19.02
N LEU A 71 -3.38 -3.70 18.52
CA LEU A 71 -4.17 -2.57 19.04
C LEU A 71 -4.83 -2.90 20.36
N ASP A 72 -5.38 -4.10 20.51
CA ASP A 72 -6.01 -4.59 21.74
C ASP A 72 -4.97 -4.58 22.88
N GLU A 73 -3.75 -5.07 22.62
CA GLU A 73 -2.63 -5.03 23.57
C GLU A 73 -2.22 -3.61 23.96
N LYS A 74 -2.18 -2.68 23.00
CA LYS A 74 -1.82 -1.27 23.25
C LYS A 74 -2.89 -0.51 24.02
N ALA A 75 -4.16 -0.80 23.76
CA ALA A 75 -5.28 -0.17 24.44
C ALA A 75 -5.52 -0.79 25.83
N GLY A 76 -5.08 -2.03 26.05
CA GLY A 76 -5.38 -2.81 27.26
C GLY A 76 -6.81 -3.37 27.27
N GLU A 77 -7.53 -3.26 26.15
CA GLU A 77 -8.91 -3.71 25.98
C GLU A 77 -9.21 -4.05 24.51
N LEU A 78 -10.33 -4.74 24.27
CA LEU A 78 -10.73 -5.08 22.91
C LEU A 78 -11.21 -3.85 22.14
N VAL A 79 -10.45 -3.42 21.14
CA VAL A 79 -10.83 -2.30 20.27
C VAL A 79 -11.94 -2.68 19.31
N SER A 80 -12.82 -1.72 19.02
CA SER A 80 -13.90 -1.91 18.05
C SER A 80 -13.38 -2.05 16.62
N VAL A 81 -14.22 -2.58 15.74
CA VAL A 81 -13.92 -2.67 14.30
C VAL A 81 -13.72 -1.28 13.69
N ASN A 82 -14.44 -0.25 14.16
CA ASN A 82 -14.30 1.11 13.68
C ASN A 82 -12.93 1.72 14.05
N VAL A 83 -12.44 1.47 15.27
CA VAL A 83 -11.09 1.87 15.70
C VAL A 83 -10.02 1.20 14.85
N LEU A 84 -10.12 -0.11 14.64
CA LEU A 84 -9.22 -0.85 13.75
C LEU A 84 -9.25 -0.30 12.32
N PHE A 85 -10.45 -0.04 11.80
CA PHE A 85 -10.68 0.49 10.45
C PHE A 85 -9.98 1.84 10.26
N ASN A 86 -10.16 2.77 11.20
CA ASN A 86 -9.53 4.08 11.16
C ASN A 86 -8.01 4.00 11.29
N TYR A 87 -7.50 3.11 12.15
CA TYR A 87 -6.06 2.89 12.29
C TYR A 87 -5.43 2.42 10.97
N ILE A 88 -6.03 1.45 10.28
CA ILE A 88 -5.43 0.87 9.06
C ILE A 88 -5.71 1.67 7.78
N HIS A 89 -6.73 2.55 7.74
CA HIS A 89 -7.10 3.35 6.56
C HIS A 89 -6.74 4.84 6.68
N THR A 90 -5.97 5.23 7.69
CA THR A 90 -5.43 6.59 7.82
C THR A 90 -3.92 6.64 7.68
N LYS A 91 -3.41 7.75 7.14
CA LYS A 91 -1.99 7.96 6.91
C LYS A 91 -1.24 7.98 8.24
N GLY A 92 -0.21 7.15 8.36
CA GLY A 92 0.61 7.06 9.57
C GLY A 92 -0.20 6.75 10.82
N HIS A 93 -1.36 6.09 10.68
CA HIS A 93 -2.26 5.76 11.78
C HIS A 93 -2.76 6.99 12.57
N ASN A 94 -2.86 8.14 11.91
CA ASN A 94 -3.21 9.41 12.56
C ASN A 94 -4.71 9.58 12.86
N ASN A 95 -5.57 8.64 12.43
CA ASN A 95 -7.02 8.66 12.60
C ASN A 95 -7.73 9.90 12.00
N VAL A 96 -7.05 10.69 11.17
CA VAL A 96 -7.57 11.95 10.61
C VAL A 96 -7.55 11.93 9.09
N THR A 97 -6.42 11.55 8.49
CA THR A 97 -6.22 11.67 7.05
C THR A 97 -6.36 10.31 6.39
N PHE A 98 -7.52 10.06 5.77
CA PHE A 98 -7.75 8.82 5.04
C PHE A 98 -6.82 8.67 3.83
N VAL A 99 -6.45 7.42 3.54
CA VAL A 99 -5.57 7.08 2.41
C VAL A 99 -6.30 7.06 1.07
N ASP A 100 -7.62 6.91 1.11
CA ASP A 100 -8.52 6.91 -0.03
C ASP A 100 -9.91 7.45 0.34
N GLU A 101 -10.64 7.91 -0.66
CA GLU A 101 -11.94 8.58 -0.48
C GLU A 101 -13.07 7.61 -0.11
N ARG A 102 -12.95 6.34 -0.51
CA ARG A 102 -13.94 5.31 -0.16
C ARG A 102 -13.91 5.04 1.34
N SER A 103 -12.72 4.92 1.92
CA SER A 103 -12.55 4.71 3.35
C SER A 103 -13.09 5.88 4.17
N ARG A 104 -12.86 7.12 3.72
CA ARG A 104 -13.44 8.32 4.34
C ARG A 104 -14.97 8.27 4.32
N LYS A 105 -15.57 7.99 3.16
CA LYS A 105 -17.03 7.92 3.00
C LYS A 105 -17.67 6.82 3.86
N LEU A 106 -17.00 5.67 4.00
CA LEU A 106 -17.48 4.58 4.86
C LEU A 106 -17.49 5.01 6.33
N ASN A 107 -16.41 5.61 6.82
CA ASN A 107 -16.34 6.13 8.19
C ASN A 107 -17.38 7.24 8.45
N ASP A 108 -17.59 8.14 7.48
CA ASP A 108 -18.63 9.17 7.58
C ASP A 108 -20.06 8.59 7.59
N TYR A 109 -20.28 7.45 6.94
CA TYR A 109 -21.55 6.73 7.01
C TYR A 109 -21.74 6.07 8.38
N GLU A 110 -20.72 5.36 8.88
CA GLU A 110 -20.76 4.72 10.18
C GLU A 110 -21.02 5.73 11.32
N ARG A 111 -20.30 6.86 11.33
CA ARG A 111 -20.53 7.93 12.31
C ARG A 111 -21.96 8.45 12.30
N ARG A 112 -22.57 8.59 11.11
CA ARG A 112 -23.97 9.01 10.99
C ARG A 112 -24.96 7.96 11.48
N LEU A 113 -24.63 6.67 11.36
CA LEU A 113 -25.45 5.60 11.94
C LEU A 113 -25.38 5.61 13.46
N GLU A 114 -24.18 5.80 14.03
CA GLU A 114 -23.98 5.94 15.47
C GLU A 114 -24.74 7.15 16.04
N GLU A 115 -24.84 8.27 15.31
CA GLU A 115 -25.62 9.47 15.70
C GLU A 115 -27.15 9.26 15.67
N LEU A 116 -27.65 8.24 14.97
CA LEU A 116 -29.08 7.97 14.78
C LEU A 116 -29.63 6.90 15.73
N MET A 117 -28.76 6.17 16.44
CA MET A 117 -29.12 5.13 17.42
C MET A 117 -29.13 5.68 18.85
#